data_AF-A0A357R7Z1-F1
#
_entry.id   AF-A0A357R7Z1-F1
#
_cell.length_a   1.000
_cell.length_b   1.000
_cell.length_c   1.000
_cell.angle_alpha   90.00
_cell.angle_beta   90.00
_cell.angle_gamma   90.00
#
_symmetry.space_group_name_H-M   'P 1'
#
loop_
_entity.id
_entity.type
_entity.pdbx_description
1 polymer ?
#
loop_
_entity_poly.entity_id
_entity_poly.type
_entity_poly.pdbx_seq_one_letter_code
_entity_poly.pdbx_strand_id
1 'polypeptide(L)'
;MGVLNPARVLVLGFLTIIIIGALLLMLPQAVVGERLSALEAFFTSTSAVCVTGLVVVDTGTTFSVFGQLVIMFLIQIGGLGFMTMATLIFMLLGRKISFRNRLLISESLNQFTVQGVVALVRIILVYTLAVEGSAALILALRFSRDMGWI
;
A
#
# COMPACT_ATOMS: atom_id res chain seq x y z
N MET A 1 0.82 11.59 -28.66
CA MET A 1 0.30 11.44 -27.27
C MET A 1 1.42 11.83 -26.32
N GLY A 2 1.31 13.02 -25.70
CA GLY A 2 2.40 13.68 -24.99
C GLY A 2 3.03 12.82 -23.90
N VAL A 3 4.35 12.86 -23.83
CA VAL A 3 5.17 12.21 -22.81
C VAL A 3 4.72 12.72 -21.44
N LEU A 4 3.97 11.91 -20.67
CA LEU A 4 3.54 12.28 -19.33
C LEU A 4 4.79 12.43 -18.44
N ASN A 5 4.95 13.61 -17.82
CA ASN A 5 5.97 13.91 -16.82
C ASN A 5 5.92 12.83 -15.71
N PRO A 6 7.07 12.22 -15.33
CA PRO A 6 7.17 11.28 -14.23
C PRO A 6 6.38 11.68 -12.98
N ALA A 7 6.51 12.91 -12.51
CA ALA A 7 5.80 13.41 -11.33
C ALA A 7 4.27 13.34 -11.50
N ARG A 8 3.75 13.66 -12.69
CA ARG A 8 2.31 13.58 -12.97
C ARG A 8 1.82 12.12 -12.95
N VAL A 9 2.63 11.18 -13.44
CA VAL A 9 2.31 9.75 -13.36
C VAL A 9 2.27 9.29 -11.90
N LEU A 10 3.21 9.77 -11.07
CA LEU A 10 3.22 9.43 -9.64
C LEU A 10 1.95 9.94 -8.93
N VAL A 11 1.61 11.21 -9.11
CA VAL A 11 0.42 11.83 -8.48
C VAL A 11 -0.86 11.11 -8.90
N LEU A 12 -1.05 10.86 -10.19
CA LEU A 12 -2.24 10.16 -10.69
C LEU A 12 -2.29 8.71 -10.21
N GLY A 13 -1.14 8.04 -10.10
CA GLY A 13 -1.04 6.68 -9.56
C GLY A 13 -1.50 6.60 -8.11
N PHE A 14 -0.99 7.46 -7.24
CA PHE A 14 -1.42 7.55 -5.83
C PHE A 14 -2.91 7.88 -5.72
N LEU A 15 -3.40 8.87 -6.46
CA LEU A 15 -4.81 9.25 -6.45
C LEU A 15 -5.71 8.07 -6.88
N THR A 16 -5.30 7.29 -7.87
CA THR A 16 -6.03 6.10 -8.33
C THR A 16 -6.13 5.06 -7.21
N ILE A 17 -5.03 4.81 -6.49
CA ILE A 17 -5.01 3.85 -5.38
C ILE A 17 -5.88 4.31 -4.22
N ILE A 18 -5.86 5.62 -3.89
CA ILE A 18 -6.72 6.20 -2.86
C ILE A 18 -8.21 6.04 -3.24
N ILE A 19 -8.57 6.32 -4.49
CA ILE A 19 -9.97 6.16 -4.93
C ILE A 19 -10.39 4.69 -4.88
N ILE A 20 -9.54 3.77 -5.36
CA ILE A 20 -9.83 2.33 -5.30
C ILE A 20 -9.97 1.86 -3.85
N GLY A 21 -9.06 2.29 -2.97
CA GLY A 21 -9.10 1.96 -1.55
C GLY A 21 -10.38 2.48 -0.88
N ALA A 22 -10.76 3.73 -1.14
CA ALA A 22 -12.00 4.31 -0.64
C ALA A 22 -13.22 3.51 -1.10
N LEU A 23 -13.29 3.17 -2.40
CA LEU A 23 -14.38 2.34 -2.93
C LEU A 23 -14.42 0.96 -2.28
N LEU A 24 -13.27 0.32 -2.06
CA LEU A 24 -13.18 -0.97 -1.37
C LEU A 24 -13.67 -0.88 0.08
N LEU A 25 -13.36 0.20 0.80
CA LEU A 25 -13.81 0.42 2.17
C LEU A 25 -15.28 0.80 2.28
N MET A 26 -15.90 1.29 1.21
CA MET A 26 -17.35 1.55 1.15
C MET A 26 -18.18 0.29 0.93
N LEU A 27 -17.56 -0.86 0.61
CA LEU A 27 -18.30 -2.11 0.48
C LEU A 27 -18.91 -2.52 1.83
N PRO A 28 -20.12 -3.10 1.84
CA PRO A 28 -20.75 -3.56 3.07
C PRO A 28 -19.94 -4.66 3.78
N GLN A 29 -19.08 -5.38 3.05
CA GLN A 29 -18.19 -6.38 3.62
C GLN A 29 -17.06 -5.78 4.45
N ALA A 30 -16.72 -4.50 4.26
CA ALA A 30 -15.60 -3.84 4.92
C ALA A 30 -15.90 -3.34 6.33
N VAL A 31 -17.19 -3.24 6.71
CA VAL A 31 -17.61 -2.57 7.94
C VAL A 31 -18.47 -3.51 8.80
N VAL A 32 -18.23 -3.50 10.10
CA VAL A 32 -19.05 -4.20 11.10
C VAL A 32 -20.05 -3.18 11.66
N GLY A 33 -21.25 -3.13 11.09
CA GLY A 33 -22.33 -2.25 11.55
C GLY A 33 -22.79 -1.23 10.50
N GLU A 34 -22.87 0.04 10.89
CA GLU A 34 -23.37 1.10 10.02
C GLU A 34 -22.42 1.37 8.85
N ARG A 35 -23.00 1.80 7.72
CA ARG A 35 -22.20 2.07 6.51
C ARG A 35 -21.32 3.28 6.72
N LEU A 36 -20.06 3.16 6.31
CA LEU A 36 -19.11 4.25 6.32
C LEU A 36 -19.55 5.35 5.33
N SER A 37 -19.46 6.62 5.74
CA SER A 37 -19.70 7.72 4.82
C SER A 37 -18.59 7.78 3.75
N ALA A 38 -18.90 8.32 2.57
CA ALA A 38 -17.93 8.44 1.49
C ALA A 38 -16.70 9.28 1.90
N LEU A 39 -16.90 10.29 2.75
CA LEU A 39 -15.82 11.14 3.25
C LEU A 39 -14.91 10.38 4.21
N GLU A 40 -15.46 9.60 5.14
CA GLU A 40 -14.67 8.76 6.06
C GLU A 40 -13.89 7.68 5.31
N ALA A 41 -14.49 7.05 4.30
CA ALA A 41 -13.82 6.07 3.46
C ALA A 41 -12.64 6.69 2.70
N PHE A 42 -12.86 7.86 2.09
CA PHE A 42 -11.82 8.59 1.37
C PHE A 42 -10.70 9.07 2.31
N PHE A 43 -11.05 9.59 3.48
CA PHE A 43 -10.09 10.01 4.49
C PHE A 43 -9.24 8.83 4.98
N THR A 44 -9.89 7.74 5.36
CA THR A 44 -9.22 6.52 5.85
C THR A 44 -8.30 5.94 4.78
N SER A 45 -8.75 5.85 3.53
CA SER A 45 -7.91 5.39 2.43
C SER A 45 -6.72 6.32 2.18
N THR A 46 -6.90 7.63 2.26
CA THR A 46 -5.81 8.60 2.09
C THR A 46 -4.79 8.47 3.22
N SER A 47 -5.26 8.40 4.47
CA SER A 47 -4.42 8.22 5.65
C SER A 47 -3.59 6.94 5.58
N ALA A 48 -4.22 5.83 5.18
CA ALA A 48 -3.56 4.54 5.00
C ALA A 48 -2.50 4.58 3.91
N VAL A 49 -2.82 5.08 2.71
CA VAL A 49 -1.88 5.16 1.57
C VAL A 49 -0.73 6.13 1.85
N CYS A 50 -0.98 7.22 2.57
CA CYS A 50 0.06 8.17 2.96
C CYS A 50 0.80 7.76 4.25
N VAL A 51 0.38 6.66 4.90
CA VAL A 51 0.96 6.12 6.13
C VAL A 51 1.02 7.17 7.26
N THR A 52 -0.01 8.03 7.36
CA THR A 52 -0.03 9.13 8.34
C THR A 52 -0.53 8.71 9.71
N GLY A 53 -1.39 7.69 9.78
CA GLY A 53 -1.94 7.16 11.03
C GLY A 53 -3.10 7.98 11.61
N LEU A 54 -3.71 8.89 10.83
CA LEU A 54 -4.90 9.62 11.25
C LEU A 54 -6.16 8.77 11.05
N VAL A 55 -7.02 8.72 12.06
CA VAL A 55 -8.27 7.96 12.05
C VAL A 55 -9.45 8.87 12.40
N VAL A 56 -10.53 8.76 11.62
CA VAL A 56 -11.81 9.48 11.87
C VAL A 56 -12.87 8.58 12.48
N VAL A 57 -12.71 7.27 12.32
CA VAL A 57 -13.50 6.21 12.95
C VAL A 57 -12.54 5.19 13.56
N ASP A 58 -12.96 4.51 14.62
CA ASP A 58 -12.09 3.52 15.27
C ASP A 58 -11.85 2.31 14.36
N THR A 59 -10.57 2.03 14.06
CA THR A 59 -10.22 1.02 13.05
C THR A 59 -10.48 -0.42 13.54
N GLY A 60 -10.32 -0.67 14.84
CA GLY A 60 -10.45 -1.99 15.43
C GLY A 60 -11.89 -2.47 15.53
N THR A 61 -12.82 -1.55 15.78
CA THR A 61 -14.24 -1.85 15.99
C THR A 61 -15.10 -1.62 14.75
N THR A 62 -14.74 -0.66 13.91
CA THR A 62 -15.57 -0.28 12.75
C THR A 62 -15.33 -1.21 11.56
N PHE A 63 -14.07 -1.55 11.27
CA PHE A 63 -13.77 -2.36 10.09
C PHE A 63 -13.82 -3.85 10.39
N SER A 64 -14.42 -4.60 9.47
CA SER A 64 -14.35 -6.06 9.48
C SER A 64 -12.93 -6.54 9.18
N VAL A 65 -12.67 -7.84 9.31
CA VAL A 65 -11.39 -8.44 8.87
C VAL A 65 -11.08 -8.09 7.41
N PHE A 66 -12.09 -8.05 6.54
CA PHE A 66 -11.90 -7.62 5.15
C PHE A 66 -11.47 -6.15 5.05
N GLY A 67 -12.14 -5.25 5.78
CA GLY A 67 -11.76 -3.83 5.81
C GLY A 67 -10.36 -3.59 6.37
N GLN A 68 -10.01 -4.29 7.45
CA GLN A 68 -8.67 -4.25 8.07
C GLN A 68 -7.59 -4.76 7.11
N LEU A 69 -7.87 -5.83 6.34
CA LEU A 69 -6.97 -6.30 5.29
C LEU A 69 -6.78 -5.25 4.18
N VAL A 70 -7.86 -4.60 3.72
CA VAL A 70 -7.77 -3.51 2.75
C VAL A 70 -6.88 -2.39 3.28
N ILE A 71 -7.09 -1.94 4.52
CA ILE A 71 -6.26 -0.90 5.17
C ILE A 71 -4.79 -1.33 5.25
N MET A 72 -4.51 -2.57 5.68
CA MET A 72 -3.14 -3.10 5.72
C MET A 72 -2.47 -3.10 4.34
N PHE A 73 -3.18 -3.49 3.27
CA PHE A 73 -2.65 -3.43 1.91
C PHE A 73 -2.39 -1.99 1.45
N LEU A 74 -3.28 -1.05 1.78
CA LEU A 74 -3.08 0.36 1.45
C LEU A 74 -1.85 0.94 2.15
N ILE A 75 -1.64 0.61 3.43
CA ILE A 75 -0.44 0.96 4.20
C ILE A 75 0.81 0.40 3.52
N GLN A 76 0.78 -0.88 3.12
CA GLN A 76 1.92 -1.51 2.45
C GLN A 76 2.28 -0.85 1.12
N ILE A 77 1.26 -0.59 0.29
CA ILE A 77 1.43 0.07 -1.02
C ILE A 77 1.96 1.49 -0.83
N GLY A 78 1.47 2.19 0.19
CA GLY A 78 1.92 3.51 0.60
C GLY A 78 3.38 3.55 1.05
N GLY A 79 3.72 2.72 2.03
CA GLY A 79 5.05 2.69 2.66
C GLY A 79 6.17 2.26 1.73
N LEU A 80 5.90 1.30 0.83
CA LEU A 80 6.87 0.90 -0.20
C LEU A 80 6.88 1.84 -1.42
N GLY A 81 5.82 2.61 -1.60
CA GLY A 81 5.54 3.38 -2.82
C GLY A 81 4.92 2.53 -3.93
N PHE A 82 3.94 3.10 -4.64
CA PHE A 82 3.18 2.33 -5.63
C PHE A 82 4.01 1.83 -6.81
N MET A 83 5.10 2.51 -7.17
CA MET A 83 6.01 2.06 -8.24
C MET A 83 6.80 0.81 -7.83
N THR A 84 7.16 0.69 -6.55
CA THR A 84 7.78 -0.52 -5.98
C THR A 84 6.81 -1.69 -6.07
N MET A 85 5.53 -1.47 -5.75
CA MET A 85 4.48 -2.50 -5.89
C MET A 85 4.17 -2.85 -7.35
N ALA A 86 4.09 -1.87 -8.25
CA ALA A 86 3.93 -2.13 -9.68
C ALA A 86 5.10 -2.98 -10.23
N THR A 87 6.31 -2.72 -9.73
CA THR A 87 7.51 -3.48 -10.09
C THR A 87 7.45 -4.92 -9.57
N LEU A 88 6.95 -5.15 -8.36
CA LEU A 88 6.69 -6.49 -7.82
C LEU A 88 5.78 -7.28 -8.77
N ILE A 89 4.66 -6.69 -9.21
CA ILE A 89 3.73 -7.33 -10.14
C ILE A 89 4.41 -7.68 -11.47
N PHE A 90 5.20 -6.76 -12.05
CA PHE A 90 5.93 -7.04 -13.29
C PHE A 90 6.95 -8.17 -13.12
N MET A 91 7.65 -8.24 -11.99
CA MET A 91 8.60 -9.31 -11.70
C MET A 91 7.90 -10.67 -11.54
N LEU A 92 6.77 -10.73 -10.83
CA LEU A 92 5.99 -11.95 -10.65
C LEU A 92 5.45 -12.48 -11.99
N LEU A 93 5.05 -11.58 -12.88
CA LEU A 93 4.59 -11.93 -14.23
C LEU A 93 5.73 -12.25 -15.21
N GLY A 94 6.99 -12.21 -14.77
CA GLY A 94 8.17 -12.42 -15.63
C GLY A 94 8.32 -11.37 -16.74
N ARG A 95 7.67 -10.21 -16.60
CA ARG A 95 7.67 -9.15 -17.62
C ARG A 95 8.93 -8.30 -17.52
N LYS A 96 9.53 -8.00 -18.67
CA LYS A 96 10.67 -7.08 -18.75
C LYS A 96 10.24 -5.67 -18.36
N ILE A 97 11.00 -5.02 -17.47
CA ILE A 97 10.75 -3.65 -17.04
C ILE A 97 11.38 -2.69 -18.07
N SER A 98 10.52 -1.89 -18.70
CA SER A 98 10.93 -0.90 -19.72
C SER A 98 11.80 0.22 -19.11
N PHE A 99 12.59 0.89 -19.95
CA PHE A 99 13.41 2.03 -19.51
C PHE A 99 12.57 3.15 -18.89
N ARG A 100 11.36 3.40 -19.43
CA ARG A 100 10.41 4.37 -18.88
C ARG A 100 9.97 4.00 -17.46
N ASN A 101 9.69 2.72 -17.20
CA ASN A 101 9.34 2.28 -15.85
C ASN A 101 10.52 2.42 -14.89
N ARG A 102 11.76 2.19 -15.37
CA ARG A 102 12.96 2.42 -14.55
C ARG A 102 13.17 3.90 -14.19
N LEU A 103 12.86 4.83 -15.10
CA LEU A 103 12.86 6.27 -14.80
C LEU A 103 11.86 6.61 -13.69
N LEU A 104 10.64 6.08 -13.78
CA LEU A 104 9.60 6.29 -12.75
C LEU A 104 10.02 5.72 -11.39
N ILE A 105 10.65 4.54 -11.37
CA ILE A 105 11.20 3.93 -10.14
C ILE A 105 12.28 4.84 -9.54
N SER A 106 13.22 5.32 -10.37
CA SER A 106 14.30 6.21 -9.94
C SER A 106 13.75 7.47 -9.27
N GLU A 107 12.74 8.10 -9.89
CA GLU A 107 12.05 9.26 -9.33
C GLU A 107 11.36 8.92 -8.00
N SER A 108 10.58 7.83 -7.95
CA SER A 108 9.86 7.43 -6.73
C SER A 108 10.77 7.10 -5.55
N LEU A 109 11.97 6.57 -5.81
CA LEU A 109 12.99 6.24 -4.79
C LEU A 109 14.00 7.38 -4.58
N ASN A 110 13.77 8.54 -5.21
CA ASN A 110 14.65 9.70 -5.17
C ASN A 110 16.12 9.37 -5.50
N GLN A 111 16.33 8.55 -6.54
CA GLN A 111 17.63 8.11 -7.02
C GLN A 111 18.09 8.95 -8.21
N PHE A 112 19.37 9.34 -8.21
CA PHE A 112 19.99 10.08 -9.31
C PHE A 112 20.33 9.21 -10.53
N THR A 113 20.40 7.89 -10.36
CA THR A 113 20.82 6.96 -11.42
C THR A 113 19.78 5.87 -11.67
N VAL A 114 19.48 5.61 -12.94
CA VAL A 114 18.54 4.56 -13.38
C VAL A 114 19.17 3.16 -13.35
N GLN A 115 20.51 3.08 -13.32
CA GLN A 115 21.22 1.81 -13.28
C GLN A 115 20.98 1.12 -11.93
N GLY A 116 20.62 -0.17 -11.96
CA GLY A 116 20.44 -0.95 -10.74
C GLY A 116 19.13 -0.71 -9.97
N VAL A 117 18.28 0.24 -10.36
CA VAL A 117 17.03 0.56 -9.61
C VAL A 117 16.09 -0.64 -9.42
N VAL A 118 16.06 -1.57 -10.38
CA VAL A 118 15.27 -2.79 -10.28
C VAL A 118 15.83 -3.75 -9.21
N ALA A 119 17.16 -3.84 -9.11
CA ALA A 119 17.80 -4.65 -8.08
C ALA A 119 17.57 -4.04 -6.69
N LEU A 120 17.64 -2.70 -6.58
CA LEU A 120 17.30 -1.98 -5.37
C LEU A 120 15.85 -2.25 -4.93
N VAL A 121 14.88 -2.16 -5.85
CA VAL A 121 13.47 -2.50 -5.57
C VAL A 121 13.32 -3.93 -5.05
N ARG A 122 14.02 -4.91 -5.66
CA ARG A 122 14.00 -6.30 -5.18
C ARG A 122 14.53 -6.41 -3.75
N ILE A 123 15.63 -5.73 -3.44
CA ILE A 123 16.19 -5.73 -2.08
C ILE A 123 15.21 -5.13 -1.09
N ILE A 124 14.64 -3.95 -1.40
CA ILE A 124 13.63 -3.29 -0.56
C ILE A 124 12.45 -4.23 -0.30
N LEU A 125 11.89 -4.83 -1.35
CA LEU A 125 10.74 -5.75 -1.22
C LEU A 125 11.05 -6.95 -0.33
N VAL A 126 12.16 -7.65 -0.59
CA VAL A 126 12.53 -8.84 0.19
C VAL A 126 12.82 -8.47 1.64
N TYR A 127 13.57 -7.39 1.86
CA TYR A 127 13.94 -6.96 3.20
C TYR A 127 12.71 -6.52 4.00
N THR A 128 11.86 -5.66 3.43
CA THR A 128 10.64 -5.19 4.09
C THR A 128 9.72 -6.36 4.44
N LEU A 129 9.41 -7.24 3.50
CA LEU A 129 8.53 -8.39 3.76
C LEU A 129 9.13 -9.37 4.78
N ALA A 130 10.45 -9.57 4.78
CA ALA A 130 11.11 -10.44 5.75
C ALA A 130 11.06 -9.84 7.17
N VAL A 131 11.35 -8.54 7.30
CA VAL A 131 11.35 -7.85 8.60
C VAL A 131 9.92 -7.72 9.13
N GLU A 132 8.98 -7.25 8.31
CA GLU A 132 7.57 -7.12 8.71
C GLU A 132 6.95 -8.48 9.03
N GLY A 133 7.16 -9.49 8.19
CA GLY A 133 6.61 -10.82 8.40
C GLY A 133 7.16 -11.47 9.68
N SER A 134 8.47 -11.36 9.94
CA SER A 134 9.08 -11.91 11.16
C SER A 134 8.63 -11.17 12.40
N ALA A 135 8.62 -9.84 12.39
CA ALA A 135 8.16 -9.02 13.51
C ALA A 135 6.66 -9.23 13.80
N ALA A 136 5.82 -9.24 12.76
CA ALA A 136 4.38 -9.48 12.89
C ALA A 136 4.11 -10.87 13.46
N LEU A 137 4.83 -11.91 13.00
CA LEU A 137 4.67 -13.27 13.52
C LEU A 137 5.05 -13.35 15.01
N ILE A 138 6.19 -12.77 15.39
CA ILE A 138 6.65 -12.76 16.79
C ILE A 138 5.63 -12.04 17.68
N LEU A 139 5.16 -10.87 17.25
CA LEU A 139 4.18 -10.07 18.00
C LEU A 139 2.82 -10.77 18.07
N ALA A 140 2.34 -11.38 16.97
CA ALA A 140 1.09 -12.12 16.95
C ALA A 140 1.11 -13.31 17.90
N LEU A 141 2.19 -14.11 17.91
CA LEU A 141 2.35 -15.24 18.83
C LEU A 141 2.41 -14.79 20.30
N ARG A 142 3.01 -13.64 20.57
CA ARG A 142 3.08 -13.06 21.92
C ARG A 142 1.71 -12.53 22.37
N PHE A 143 1.05 -11.71 21.54
CA PHE A 143 -0.21 -11.05 21.91
C PHE A 143 -1.41 -12.00 21.92
N SER A 144 -1.41 -13.05 21.11
CA SER A 144 -2.49 -14.05 21.13
C SER A 144 -2.63 -14.78 22.46
N ARG A 145 -1.58 -14.82 23.28
CA ARG A 145 -1.64 -15.37 24.64
C ARG A 145 -2.35 -14.44 25.63
N ASP A 146 -2.26 -13.13 25.42
CA ASP A 146 -2.85 -12.13 26.31
C ASP A 146 -4.27 -11.74 25.89
N MET A 147 -4.55 -11.72 24.58
CA MET A 147 -5.81 -11.22 24.02
C MET A 147 -6.76 -12.32 23.52
N GLY A 148 -6.33 -13.59 23.55
CA GLY A 148 -7.03 -14.67 22.84
C GLY A 148 -6.85 -14.57 21.32
N TRP A 149 -7.17 -15.64 20.60
CA TRP A 149 -7.30 -15.59 19.14
C TRP A 149 -8.73 -15.14 18.82
N ILE A 150 -8.85 -14.20 17.86
CA ILE A 150 -10.12 -13.66 17.35
C ILE A 150 -11.02 -14.81 16.87
#